data_AF-A0A1E5RS58-F1
#
_entry.id   AF-A0A1E5RS58-F1
#
_cell.length_a   1.000
_cell.length_b   1.000
_cell.length_c   1.000
_cell.angle_alpha   90.00
_cell.angle_beta   90.00
_cell.angle_gamma   90.00
#
_symmetry.space_group_name_H-M   'P 1'
#
loop_
_entity.id
_entity.type
_entity.pdbx_description
1 polymer ?
#
loop_
_entity_poly.entity_id
_entity_poly.type
_entity_poly.pdbx_seq_one_letter_code
_entity_poly.pdbx_strand_id
1 'polypeptide(L)'
;MSSINSLFKVAFQTVSIFGKAVGQAYRQSQAQSAARKAAGISGNGVSGSFAQEYGGINVSESMDILNLKGADAKDLSKILDRFKTLSKINDPNNGGSFYLQSKVYRAAERLKYDLKMENPEEYKKLLDELEGASKEAAKDVKTETPKK
;
A
#
# COMPACT_ATOMS: atom_id res chain seq x y z
N MET A 1 38.63 31.52 5.11
CA MET A 1 37.98 31.92 3.83
C MET A 1 38.13 30.75 2.87
N SER A 2 37.13 29.87 2.76
CA SER A 2 36.14 29.82 1.66
C SER A 2 36.82 29.87 0.28
N SER A 3 36.68 28.92 -0.67
CA SER A 3 35.51 28.11 -0.99
C SER A 3 35.92 26.98 -1.96
N ILE A 4 35.68 25.71 -1.61
CA ILE A 4 35.77 24.57 -2.54
C ILE A 4 34.35 24.26 -3.00
N ASN A 5 33.86 25.06 -3.94
CA ASN A 5 32.64 24.81 -4.71
C ASN A 5 33.07 24.38 -6.11
N SER A 6 33.07 23.07 -6.44
CA SER A 6 32.91 22.57 -7.83
C SER A 6 32.88 21.04 -8.00
N LEU A 7 32.48 20.26 -7.00
CA LEU A 7 32.24 18.80 -7.16
C LEU A 7 30.75 18.44 -7.34
N PHE A 8 29.93 19.39 -7.82
CA PHE A 8 28.50 19.23 -8.13
C PHE A 8 28.21 19.28 -9.65
N LYS A 9 29.05 18.64 -10.47
CA LYS A 9 28.92 18.66 -11.95
C LYS A 9 28.85 17.27 -12.59
N VAL A 10 28.01 16.37 -12.07
CA VAL A 10 27.47 15.24 -12.86
C VAL A 10 26.00 15.00 -12.49
N ALA A 11 25.18 15.98 -12.80
CA ALA A 11 23.73 15.84 -12.99
C ALA A 11 23.40 16.62 -14.27
N PHE A 12 22.40 16.16 -15.03
CA PHE A 12 21.87 16.72 -16.30
C PHE A 12 22.31 16.06 -17.61
N GLN A 13 21.64 14.96 -17.97
CA GLN A 13 21.11 14.65 -19.31
C GLN A 13 20.34 13.32 -19.18
N THR A 14 19.01 13.25 -19.23
CA THR A 14 18.12 13.70 -20.31
C THR A 14 16.68 13.87 -19.77
N VAL A 15 16.03 14.98 -20.15
CA VAL A 15 14.59 15.19 -20.02
C VAL A 15 14.02 15.33 -21.43
N SER A 16 12.78 14.85 -21.58
CA SER A 16 11.80 15.16 -22.63
C SER A 16 11.85 14.37 -23.95
N ILE A 17 10.97 13.36 -24.06
CA ILE A 17 9.94 13.29 -25.12
C ILE A 17 8.67 12.65 -24.52
N PHE A 18 7.50 13.24 -24.84
CA PHE A 18 6.10 12.77 -24.75
C PHE A 18 5.12 13.73 -24.03
N GLY A 19 5.15 15.01 -24.44
CA GLY A 19 4.26 16.07 -23.95
C GLY A 19 3.09 16.45 -24.87
N LYS A 20 2.46 15.52 -25.61
CA LYS A 20 1.33 15.86 -26.50
C LYS A 20 0.05 15.02 -26.37
N ALA A 21 -0.02 14.05 -25.46
CA ALA A 21 -1.27 13.33 -25.15
C ALA A 21 -1.96 13.78 -23.84
N VAL A 22 -1.38 14.75 -23.12
CA VAL A 22 -1.83 15.18 -21.77
C VAL A 22 -3.02 16.17 -21.82
N GLY A 23 -3.33 16.72 -23.00
CA GLY A 23 -4.28 17.83 -23.12
C GLY A 23 -5.77 17.49 -22.93
N GLN A 24 -6.21 16.29 -23.30
CA GLN A 24 -7.64 15.93 -23.20
C GLN A 24 -8.03 15.22 -21.89
N ALA A 25 -7.08 14.56 -21.21
CA ALA A 25 -7.33 13.97 -19.88
C ALA A 25 -7.28 15.00 -18.74
N TYR A 26 -6.62 16.15 -18.93
CA TYR A 26 -6.49 17.19 -17.89
C TYR A 26 -7.74 18.06 -17.72
N ARG A 27 -8.60 18.17 -18.76
CA ARG A 27 -9.87 18.92 -18.65
C ARG A 27 -10.95 18.15 -17.89
N GLN A 28 -10.93 16.82 -17.95
CA GLN A 28 -11.94 16.00 -17.29
C GLN A 28 -11.66 15.82 -15.79
N SER A 29 -10.39 15.91 -15.36
CA SER A 29 -10.03 15.87 -13.94
C SER A 29 -10.29 17.18 -13.20
N GLN A 30 -10.25 18.34 -13.86
CA GLN A 30 -10.51 19.64 -13.21
C GLN A 30 -11.99 19.93 -12.99
N ALA A 31 -12.86 19.61 -13.96
CA ALA A 31 -14.30 19.81 -13.79
C ALA A 31 -14.87 18.90 -12.69
N GLN A 32 -14.37 17.66 -12.59
CA GLN A 32 -14.77 16.73 -11.54
C GLN A 32 -14.16 17.11 -10.17
N SER A 33 -12.98 17.72 -10.14
CA SER A 33 -12.37 18.25 -8.91
C SER A 33 -13.13 19.47 -8.37
N ALA A 34 -13.63 20.36 -9.24
CA ALA A 34 -14.44 21.51 -8.82
C ALA A 34 -15.79 21.09 -8.22
N ALA A 35 -16.46 20.10 -8.83
CA ALA A 35 -17.70 19.52 -8.29
C ALA A 35 -17.48 18.79 -6.95
N ARG A 36 -16.35 18.07 -6.81
CA ARG A 36 -15.97 17.39 -5.56
C ARG A 36 -15.59 18.36 -4.43
N LYS A 37 -14.92 19.47 -4.77
CA LYS A 37 -14.55 20.53 -3.83
C LYS A 37 -15.78 21.29 -3.29
N ALA A 38 -16.80 21.50 -4.13
CA ALA A 38 -18.09 22.05 -3.70
C ALA A 38 -18.92 21.08 -2.83
N ALA A 39 -18.69 19.77 -2.97
CA ALA A 39 -19.33 18.72 -2.16
C ALA A 39 -18.54 18.35 -0.88
N GLY A 40 -17.49 19.07 -0.52
CA GLY A 40 -16.65 18.76 0.66
C GLY A 40 -15.74 17.54 0.51
N ILE A 41 -15.66 16.96 -0.68
CA ILE A 41 -14.82 15.81 -0.99
C ILE A 41 -13.49 16.33 -1.57
N SER A 42 -12.54 16.57 -0.68
CA SER A 42 -11.19 17.02 -1.02
C SER A 42 -10.40 15.91 -1.73
N GLY A 43 -10.22 16.06 -3.05
CA GLY A 43 -9.25 15.33 -3.85
C GLY A 43 -7.90 16.06 -3.89
N ASN A 44 -6.81 15.31 -3.79
CA ASN A 44 -5.41 15.76 -3.88
C ASN A 44 -4.84 16.58 -2.71
N GLY A 45 -5.21 16.22 -1.49
CA GLY A 45 -4.50 16.59 -0.28
C GLY A 45 -5.03 15.69 0.80
N VAL A 46 -4.14 14.97 1.48
CA VAL A 46 -4.53 14.01 2.49
C VAL A 46 -5.41 14.71 3.51
N SER A 47 -6.71 14.46 3.46
CA SER A 47 -7.68 15.15 4.30
C SER A 47 -7.43 14.79 5.75
N GLY A 48 -7.49 15.78 6.63
CA GLY A 48 -6.89 15.85 7.98
C GLY A 48 -7.23 14.75 9.01
N SER A 49 -7.92 13.68 8.63
CA SER A 49 -8.01 12.44 9.42
C SER A 49 -7.16 11.29 8.85
N PHE A 50 -7.11 11.14 7.53
CA PHE A 50 -6.46 9.99 6.88
C PHE A 50 -4.92 10.10 6.90
N ALA A 51 -4.37 11.32 6.85
CA ALA A 51 -2.94 11.58 7.01
C ALA A 51 -2.42 11.10 8.38
N GLN A 52 -3.30 11.22 9.38
CA GLN A 52 -3.01 10.91 10.76
C GLN A 52 -3.20 9.42 11.07
N GLU A 53 -4.24 8.79 10.50
CA GLU A 53 -4.66 7.41 10.82
C GLU A 53 -3.72 6.32 10.23
N TYR A 54 -3.23 6.51 9.00
CA TYR A 54 -2.36 5.53 8.33
C TYR A 54 -0.95 6.08 8.04
N GLY A 55 -0.53 7.12 8.76
CA GLY A 55 0.78 7.76 8.55
C GLY A 55 0.95 8.38 7.16
N GLY A 56 -0.15 8.80 6.53
CA GLY A 56 -0.15 9.47 5.23
C GLY A 56 0.01 8.56 4.00
N ILE A 57 0.00 7.24 4.15
CA ILE A 57 0.19 6.30 3.04
C ILE A 57 -1.04 6.23 2.13
N ASN A 58 -0.83 6.48 0.83
CA ASN A 58 -1.93 6.43 -0.15
C ASN A 58 -2.15 5.00 -0.72
N VAL A 59 -3.26 4.75 -1.43
CA VAL A 59 -3.54 3.42 -2.03
C VAL A 59 -2.45 3.03 -3.03
N SER A 60 -2.04 3.95 -3.91
CA SER A 60 -1.01 3.68 -4.91
C SER A 60 0.32 3.28 -4.25
N GLU A 61 0.76 4.02 -3.23
CA GLU A 61 1.97 3.72 -2.47
C GLU A 61 1.85 2.37 -1.76
N SER A 62 0.66 2.04 -1.25
CA SER A 62 0.39 0.76 -0.60
C SER A 62 0.48 -0.42 -1.60
N MET A 63 -0.06 -0.23 -2.80
CA MET A 63 0.05 -1.18 -3.90
C MET A 63 1.51 -1.38 -4.31
N ASP A 64 2.29 -0.30 -4.41
CA ASP A 64 3.70 -0.35 -4.77
C ASP A 64 4.54 -1.07 -3.69
N ILE A 65 4.33 -0.74 -2.41
CA ILE A 65 5.04 -1.37 -1.28
C ILE A 65 4.76 -2.88 -1.21
N LEU A 66 3.51 -3.31 -1.42
CA LEU A 66 3.15 -4.72 -1.40
C LEU A 66 3.41 -5.42 -2.74
N ASN A 67 3.77 -4.66 -3.78
CA ASN A 67 3.92 -5.11 -5.16
C ASN A 67 2.66 -5.83 -5.69
N LEU A 68 1.51 -5.19 -5.55
CA LEU A 68 0.20 -5.67 -5.99
C LEU A 68 -0.37 -4.72 -7.05
N LYS A 69 -1.01 -5.27 -8.09
CA LYS A 69 -1.56 -4.47 -9.21
C LYS A 69 -2.98 -4.90 -9.56
N GLY A 70 -3.81 -3.92 -9.92
CA GLY A 70 -5.18 -4.16 -10.41
C GLY A 70 -6.01 -5.00 -9.43
N ALA A 71 -6.54 -6.13 -9.93
CA ALA A 71 -7.36 -7.05 -9.15
C ALA A 71 -6.63 -7.65 -7.94
N ASP A 72 -5.30 -7.79 -8.00
CA ASP A 72 -4.52 -8.39 -6.91
C ASP A 72 -4.48 -7.51 -5.65
N ALA A 73 -4.60 -6.19 -5.83
CA ALA A 73 -4.74 -5.25 -4.73
C ALA A 73 -6.16 -5.25 -4.12
N LYS A 74 -7.10 -5.97 -4.72
CA LYS A 74 -8.46 -6.19 -4.23
C LYS A 74 -8.68 -7.59 -3.64
N ASP A 75 -7.63 -8.42 -3.59
CA ASP A 75 -7.70 -9.76 -3.05
C ASP A 75 -7.08 -9.77 -1.63
N LEU A 76 -7.93 -9.99 -0.61
CA LEU A 76 -7.50 -10.00 0.79
C LEU A 76 -6.44 -11.07 1.06
N SER A 77 -6.55 -12.23 0.41
CA SER A 77 -5.59 -13.32 0.58
C SER A 77 -4.21 -12.91 0.06
N LYS A 78 -4.15 -12.31 -1.13
CA LYS A 78 -2.89 -11.80 -1.70
C LYS A 78 -2.28 -10.68 -0.87
N ILE A 79 -3.08 -9.76 -0.36
CA ILE A 79 -2.61 -8.69 0.54
C ILE A 79 -1.94 -9.30 1.78
N LEU A 80 -2.61 -10.27 2.42
CA LEU A 80 -2.09 -10.91 3.63
C LEU A 80 -0.84 -11.74 3.36
N ASP A 81 -0.77 -12.45 2.24
CA ASP A 81 0.40 -13.27 1.89
C ASP A 81 1.63 -12.39 1.60
N ARG A 82 1.45 -11.29 0.85
CA ARG A 82 2.51 -10.29 0.64
C ARG A 82 2.92 -9.62 1.94
N PHE A 83 1.97 -9.24 2.78
CA PHE A 83 2.23 -8.67 4.09
C PHE A 83 3.06 -9.62 4.97
N LYS A 84 2.68 -10.90 5.05
CA LYS A 84 3.39 -11.93 5.84
C LYS A 84 4.82 -12.11 5.34
N THR A 85 4.99 -12.25 4.03
CA THR A 85 6.30 -12.43 3.40
C THR A 85 7.22 -11.24 3.64
N LEU A 86 6.75 -10.03 3.34
CA LEU A 86 7.54 -8.81 3.48
C LEU A 86 7.81 -8.47 4.95
N SER A 87 6.88 -8.73 5.86
CA SER A 87 7.09 -8.52 7.30
C SER A 87 8.12 -9.47 7.87
N LYS A 88 8.15 -10.73 7.43
CA LYS A 88 9.15 -11.71 7.84
C LYS A 88 10.55 -11.33 7.37
N ILE A 89 10.69 -10.89 6.13
CA ILE A 89 11.98 -10.46 5.56
C ILE A 89 12.49 -9.20 6.27
N ASN A 90 11.60 -8.30 6.67
CA ASN A 90 11.95 -7.04 7.34
C ASN A 90 11.90 -7.11 8.87
N ASP A 91 11.85 -8.30 9.47
CA ASP A 91 11.81 -8.45 10.92
C ASP A 91 13.06 -7.81 11.56
N PRO A 92 12.90 -6.82 12.46
CA PRO A 92 14.03 -6.15 13.12
C PRO A 92 14.95 -7.09 13.88
N ASN A 93 14.41 -8.21 14.39
CA ASN A 93 15.20 -9.20 15.13
C ASN A 93 16.10 -10.03 14.20
N ASN A 94 15.78 -10.09 12.91
CA ASN A 94 16.52 -10.83 11.90
C ASN A 94 17.37 -9.90 11.00
N GLY A 95 17.76 -8.73 11.52
CA GLY A 95 18.54 -7.74 10.77
C GLY A 95 17.73 -6.88 9.79
N GLY A 96 16.40 -6.96 9.84
CA GLY A 96 15.50 -6.10 9.10
C GLY A 96 15.41 -4.68 9.69
N SER A 97 14.69 -3.79 8.99
CA SER A 97 14.46 -2.42 9.43
C SER A 97 13.06 -2.27 10.00
N PHE A 98 12.97 -1.80 11.25
CA PHE A 98 11.70 -1.45 11.88
C PHE A 98 10.91 -0.41 11.06
N TYR A 99 11.59 0.52 10.39
CA TYR A 99 10.95 1.49 9.51
C TYR A 99 10.31 0.81 8.30
N LEU A 100 11.01 -0.11 7.65
CA LEU A 100 10.48 -0.83 6.48
C LEU A 100 9.34 -1.77 6.87
N GLN A 101 9.47 -2.48 8.00
CA GLN A 101 8.38 -3.29 8.54
C GLN A 101 7.15 -2.44 8.85
N SER A 102 7.34 -1.27 9.46
CA SER A 102 6.25 -0.32 9.73
C SER A 102 5.59 0.16 8.45
N LYS A 103 6.35 0.41 7.37
CA LYS A 103 5.81 0.78 6.06
C LYS A 103 4.99 -0.34 5.42
N VAL A 104 5.47 -1.58 5.48
CA VAL A 104 4.75 -2.78 5.03
C VAL A 104 3.44 -2.95 5.80
N TYR A 105 3.49 -2.75 7.12
CA TYR A 105 2.31 -2.80 7.98
C TYR A 105 1.25 -1.75 7.58
N ARG A 106 1.65 -0.49 7.46
CA ARG A 106 0.75 0.61 7.06
C ARG A 106 0.15 0.41 5.67
N ALA A 107 0.94 -0.10 4.71
CA ALA A 107 0.46 -0.42 3.37
C ALA A 107 -0.66 -1.48 3.40
N ALA A 108 -0.45 -2.56 4.17
CA ALA A 108 -1.45 -3.61 4.31
C ALA A 108 -2.72 -3.12 5.02
N GLU A 109 -2.57 -2.31 6.08
CA GLU A 109 -3.71 -1.67 6.75
C GLU A 109 -4.53 -0.80 5.79
N ARG A 110 -3.87 -0.01 4.93
CA ARG A 110 -4.56 0.83 3.96
C ARG A 110 -5.36 0.01 2.96
N LEU A 111 -4.79 -1.02 2.33
CA LEU A 111 -5.54 -1.83 1.35
C LEU A 111 -6.69 -2.60 2.01
N LYS A 112 -6.50 -3.12 3.22
CA LYS A 112 -7.59 -3.77 3.99
C LYS A 112 -8.72 -2.79 4.32
N TYR A 113 -8.39 -1.56 4.70
CA TYR A 113 -9.39 -0.52 4.94
C TYR A 113 -10.18 -0.21 3.67
N ASP A 114 -9.49 -0.04 2.53
CA ASP A 114 -10.13 0.24 1.24
C ASP A 114 -11.13 -0.87 0.86
N LEU A 115 -10.73 -2.14 1.02
CA LEU A 115 -11.60 -3.30 0.81
C LEU A 115 -12.81 -3.31 1.74
N LYS A 116 -12.59 -3.03 3.03
CA LYS A 116 -13.68 -2.95 4.01
C LYS A 116 -14.67 -1.83 3.68
N MET A 117 -14.19 -0.70 3.17
CA MET A 117 -15.04 0.43 2.77
C MET A 117 -15.78 0.16 1.46
N GLU A 118 -15.17 -0.59 0.53
CA GLU A 118 -15.82 -0.96 -0.74
C GLU A 118 -16.95 -1.98 -0.52
N ASN A 119 -16.72 -3.03 0.28
CA ASN A 119 -17.75 -4.02 0.57
C ASN A 119 -17.61 -4.65 1.98
N PRO A 120 -18.23 -4.08 3.02
CA PRO A 120 -18.06 -4.51 4.41
C PRO A 120 -18.48 -5.96 4.67
N GLU A 121 -19.59 -6.40 4.06
CA GLU A 121 -20.14 -7.75 4.26
C GLU A 121 -19.27 -8.83 3.63
N GLU A 122 -18.77 -8.57 2.42
CA GLU A 122 -17.83 -9.46 1.74
C GLU A 122 -16.50 -9.52 2.50
N TYR A 123 -15.97 -8.38 2.93
CA TYR A 123 -14.76 -8.32 3.75
C TYR A 123 -14.88 -9.14 5.04
N LYS A 124 -16.04 -9.08 5.72
CA LYS A 124 -16.29 -9.89 6.91
C LYS A 124 -16.32 -11.39 6.61
N LYS A 125 -16.99 -11.81 5.53
CA LYS A 125 -17.00 -13.21 5.10
C LYS A 125 -15.59 -13.72 4.79
N LEU A 126 -14.79 -12.93 4.09
CA LEU A 126 -13.39 -13.28 3.78
C LEU A 126 -12.55 -13.44 5.06
N LEU A 127 -12.77 -12.59 6.07
CA LEU A 127 -12.11 -12.75 7.38
C LEU A 127 -12.53 -14.04 8.08
N ASP A 128 -13.83 -14.33 8.12
CA ASP A 128 -14.37 -15.54 8.76
C ASP A 128 -13.83 -16.82 8.07
N GLU A 129 -13.73 -16.81 6.73
CA GLU A 129 -13.17 -17.90 5.93
C GLU A 129 -11.67 -18.12 6.20
N LEU A 130 -10.89 -17.03 6.23
CA LEU A 130 -9.46 -17.08 6.55
C LEU A 130 -9.21 -17.56 7.98
N GLU A 131 -10.04 -17.14 8.94
CA GLU A 131 -9.98 -17.66 10.31
C GLU A 131 -10.32 -19.15 10.39
N GLY A 132 -11.36 -19.59 9.66
CA GLY A 132 -11.74 -20.99 9.56
C GLY A 132 -10.59 -21.85 9.03
N ALA A 133 -10.00 -21.44 7.91
CA ALA A 133 -8.85 -22.12 7.30
C ALA A 133 -7.63 -22.17 8.22
N SER A 134 -7.36 -21.10 8.97
CA SER A 134 -6.24 -21.09 9.93
C SER A 134 -6.44 -22.06 11.11
N LYS A 135 -7.69 -22.21 11.57
CA LYS A 135 -8.07 -23.14 12.66
C LYS A 135 -8.04 -24.60 12.19
N GLU A 136 -8.33 -24.84 10.92
CA GLU A 136 -8.26 -26.16 10.30
C GLU A 136 -6.81 -26.59 10.07
N ALA A 137 -5.98 -25.74 9.46
CA ALA A 137 -4.55 -26.00 9.28
C ALA A 137 -3.80 -26.22 10.62
N ALA A 138 -4.22 -25.57 11.71
CA ALA A 138 -3.65 -25.78 13.04
C ALA A 138 -4.03 -27.13 13.69
N LYS A 139 -5.10 -27.79 13.24
CA LYS A 139 -5.50 -29.13 13.71
C LYS A 139 -4.65 -30.22 13.05
N ASP A 140 -4.35 -30.09 11.77
CA ASP A 140 -3.55 -31.07 11.01
C ASP A 140 -2.08 -31.10 11.43
N VAL A 141 -1.53 -29.98 11.92
CA VAL A 141 -0.14 -29.94 12.42
C VAL A 141 0.03 -30.67 13.76
N LYS A 142 -1.04 -30.92 14.52
CA LYS A 142 -0.96 -31.63 15.82
C LYS A 142 -0.98 -33.16 15.72
N THR A 143 -1.23 -33.75 14.55
CA THR A 143 -1.30 -35.21 14.36
C THR A 143 0.01 -35.82 13.86
N GLU A 144 0.98 -35.02 13.43
CA GLU A 144 2.30 -35.49 12.96
C GLU A 144 3.40 -35.22 14.00
N THR A 145 3.34 -35.88 15.16
CA THR A 145 4.55 -36.05 15.99
C THR A 145 5.32 -37.26 15.45
N PRO A 146 6.60 -37.11 15.04
CA PRO A 146 7.41 -38.28 14.68
C PRO A 146 7.58 -39.16 15.91
N LYS A 147 7.06 -40.40 15.85
CA LYS A 147 7.43 -41.44 16.81
C LYS A 147 8.95 -41.60 16.76
N LYS A 148 9.55 -41.47 17.94
CA LYS A 148 10.98 -41.61 18.25
C LYS A 148 11.52 -42.96 17.83
#